data_AF-A0A2E7MJV6-F1
#
_entry.id   AF-A0A2E7MJV6-F1
#
_cell.length_a   1.000
_cell.length_b   1.000
_cell.length_c   1.000
_cell.angle_alpha   90.00
_cell.angle_beta   90.00
_cell.angle_gamma   90.00
#
_symmetry.space_group_name_H-M   'P 1'
#
loop_
_entity.id
_entity.type
_entity.pdbx_description
1 polymer ?
#
loop_
_entity_poly.entity_id
_entity_poly.type
_entity_poly.pdbx_seq_one_letter_code
_entity_poly.pdbx_strand_id
1 'polypeptide(L)'
;MLAATFGGSGYDIACAQHPYPVTFQKTLKSPKIEKAVFNPPFKDQLFFVHQNHKRNSRKAIAAYEALKKVEKLDFSELNTITNALSQTSTLEAFESLIIQHETLISELIQHPPLKTTHFTDYNGAIKSLGAWGGDFFLATGSDFSYFKDKGYSSIVAFEDMVL
;
A
#
# COMPACT_ATOMS: atom_id res chain seq x y z
N MET A 1 -8.10 3.10 29.19
CA MET A 1 -8.87 2.11 28.40
C MET A 1 -9.30 2.75 27.10
N LEU A 2 -8.57 2.52 26.00
CA LEU A 2 -9.01 2.85 24.64
C LEU A 2 -8.47 1.81 23.65
N ALA A 3 -8.41 0.54 24.08
CA ALA A 3 -7.91 -0.57 23.29
C ALA A 3 -9.06 -1.41 22.68
N ALA A 4 -10.29 -0.90 22.73
CA ALA A 4 -11.50 -1.67 22.42
C ALA A 4 -12.36 -1.05 21.30
N THR A 5 -11.80 -0.17 20.46
CA THR A 5 -12.55 0.42 19.35
C THR A 5 -11.87 0.04 18.04
N PHE A 6 -12.52 -0.90 17.34
CA PHE A 6 -12.22 -1.37 15.98
C PHE A 6 -10.93 -2.21 15.89
N GLY A 7 -11.05 -3.48 15.49
CA GLY A 7 -9.94 -4.46 15.42
C GLY A 7 -8.86 -4.18 14.36
N GLY A 8 -8.41 -2.94 14.22
CA GLY A 8 -7.29 -2.51 13.38
C GLY A 8 -5.94 -2.55 14.12
N SER A 9 -4.87 -2.26 13.38
CA SER A 9 -3.50 -2.27 13.91
C SER A 9 -3.19 -1.08 14.82
N GLY A 10 -3.95 0.02 14.72
CA GLY A 10 -3.63 1.32 15.30
C GLY A 10 -2.82 2.22 14.37
N TYR A 11 -2.52 1.77 13.14
CA TYR A 11 -1.75 2.55 12.16
C TYR A 11 -2.45 3.85 11.75
N ASP A 12 -3.75 3.81 11.46
CA ASP A 12 -4.51 5.00 11.06
C ASP A 12 -4.48 6.10 12.14
N ILE A 13 -4.49 5.69 13.42
CA ILE A 13 -4.36 6.61 14.56
C ILE A 13 -2.95 7.23 14.59
N ALA A 14 -1.91 6.41 14.36
CA ALA A 14 -0.53 6.91 14.28
C ALA A 14 -0.37 7.92 13.14
N CYS A 15 -0.97 7.67 11.97
CA CYS A 15 -0.99 8.61 10.85
C CYS A 15 -1.74 9.91 11.19
N ALA A 16 -2.90 9.83 11.85
CA ALA A 16 -3.69 11.02 12.21
C ALA A 16 -3.02 11.89 13.29
N GLN A 17 -2.15 11.32 14.12
CA GLN A 17 -1.47 12.02 15.21
C GLN A 17 -0.17 12.73 14.78
N HIS A 18 0.35 12.46 13.59
CA HIS A 18 1.62 13.00 13.13
C HIS A 18 1.46 13.70 11.78
N PRO A 19 1.92 14.96 11.63
CA PRO A 19 1.83 15.71 10.38
C PRO A 19 2.93 15.32 9.37
N TYR A 20 3.47 14.10 9.48
CA TYR A 20 4.57 13.61 8.66
C TYR A 20 4.43 12.12 8.40
N PRO A 21 5.03 11.57 7.32
CA PRO A 21 5.05 10.14 7.07
C PRO A 21 5.67 9.37 8.23
N VAL A 22 5.14 8.19 8.54
CA VAL A 22 5.64 7.33 9.63
C VAL A 22 5.85 5.90 9.17
N THR A 23 6.89 5.26 9.69
CA THR A 23 6.91 3.80 9.81
C THR A 23 6.24 3.40 11.12
N PHE A 24 5.53 2.28 11.10
CA PHE A 24 4.77 1.78 12.24
C PHE A 24 5.05 0.31 12.45
N GLN A 25 5.34 -0.05 13.70
CA GLN A 25 5.50 -1.43 14.12
C GLN A 25 4.68 -1.69 15.37
N LYS A 26 3.73 -2.62 15.28
CA LYS A 26 2.97 -3.07 16.43
C LYS A 26 3.88 -3.89 17.36
N THR A 27 4.01 -3.49 18.62
CA THR A 27 4.71 -4.26 19.66
C THR A 27 3.75 -4.66 20.78
N LEU A 28 4.19 -5.53 21.70
CA LEU A 28 3.36 -6.03 22.81
C LEU A 28 2.92 -4.95 23.81
N LYS A 29 3.69 -3.86 23.95
CA LYS A 29 3.39 -2.78 24.92
C LYS A 29 2.78 -1.57 24.22
N SER A 30 3.56 -0.95 23.35
CA SER A 30 3.20 0.27 22.63
C SER A 30 3.70 0.19 21.19
N PRO A 31 2.96 0.73 20.21
CA PRO A 31 3.48 0.78 18.85
C PRO A 31 4.78 1.59 18.81
N LYS A 32 5.76 1.09 18.05
CA LYS A 32 6.95 1.85 17.68
C LYS A 32 6.56 2.66 16.44
N ILE A 33 6.67 3.98 16.55
CA ILE A 33 6.35 4.93 15.48
C ILE A 33 7.63 5.73 15.24
N GLU A 34 8.12 5.71 14.01
CA GLU A 34 9.31 6.47 13.63
C GLU A 34 8.97 7.38 12.47
N LYS A 35 9.53 8.60 12.48
CA LYS A 35 9.37 9.54 11.38
C LYS A 35 10.04 8.95 10.14
N ALA A 36 9.29 8.86 9.05
CA ALA A 36 9.78 8.50 7.73
C ALA A 36 9.99 9.76 6.89
N VAL A 37 10.91 9.68 5.94
CA VAL A 37 11.07 10.68 4.88
C VAL A 37 10.97 9.93 3.57
N PHE A 38 10.00 10.31 2.75
CA PHE A 38 9.82 9.76 1.41
C PHE A 38 9.71 10.91 0.43
N ASN A 39 10.84 11.28 -0.15
CA ASN A 39 10.96 12.34 -1.14
C ASN A 39 11.88 11.85 -2.28
N PRO A 40 11.48 10.80 -3.01
CA PRO A 40 12.29 10.27 -4.10
C PRO A 40 12.34 11.27 -5.27
N PRO A 41 13.40 11.24 -6.09
CA PRO A 41 13.53 12.12 -7.25
C PRO A 41 12.49 11.86 -8.34
N PHE A 42 11.80 10.71 -8.30
CA PHE A 42 10.77 10.29 -9.25
C PHE A 42 9.35 10.48 -8.72
N LYS A 43 9.14 11.24 -7.64
CA LYS A 43 7.82 11.43 -7.02
C LYS A 43 6.76 12.05 -7.96
N ASP A 44 7.20 12.79 -8.98
CA ASP A 44 6.37 13.36 -10.04
C ASP A 44 5.79 12.30 -11.00
N GLN A 45 6.34 11.09 -10.95
CA GLN A 45 5.88 9.92 -11.69
C GLN A 45 5.09 8.95 -10.80
N LEU A 46 4.62 9.43 -9.64
CA LEU A 46 3.76 8.68 -8.74
C LEU A 46 2.38 9.33 -8.68
N PHE A 47 1.33 8.52 -8.70
CA PHE A 47 -0.03 9.03 -8.61
C PHE A 47 -1.01 7.99 -8.07
N PHE A 48 -2.11 8.49 -7.51
CA PHE A 48 -3.17 7.70 -6.90
C PHE A 48 -4.37 7.64 -7.82
N VAL A 49 -4.91 6.44 -8.04
CA VAL A 49 -6.10 6.22 -8.86
C VAL A 49 -7.20 5.63 -7.98
N HIS A 50 -8.37 6.28 -7.97
CA HIS A 50 -9.51 5.80 -7.18
C HIS A 50 -10.25 4.67 -7.91
N GLN A 51 -10.45 3.53 -7.27
CA GLN A 51 -11.09 2.35 -7.85
C GLN A 51 -12.61 2.47 -8.03
N ASN A 52 -13.25 3.53 -7.52
CA ASN A 52 -14.72 3.71 -7.54
C ASN A 52 -15.51 2.56 -6.87
N HIS A 53 -14.82 1.70 -6.11
CA HIS A 53 -15.40 0.54 -5.44
C HIS A 53 -15.07 0.57 -3.94
N LYS A 54 -16.13 0.53 -3.12
CA LYS A 54 -16.00 0.48 -1.67
C LYS A 54 -15.74 -0.95 -1.22
N ARG A 55 -14.53 -1.25 -0.73
CA ARG A 55 -14.20 -2.56 -0.16
C ARG A 55 -14.54 -2.62 1.33
N ASN A 56 -15.08 -3.74 1.78
CA ASN A 56 -15.37 -3.96 3.20
C ASN A 56 -14.11 -4.48 3.93
N SER A 57 -13.38 -3.58 4.57
CA SER A 57 -12.14 -3.88 5.31
C SER A 57 -12.29 -4.98 6.36
N ARG A 58 -13.46 -5.09 7.02
CA ARG A 58 -13.72 -6.14 8.02
C ARG A 58 -13.69 -7.54 7.43
N LYS A 59 -14.18 -7.72 6.20
CA LYS A 59 -14.15 -9.02 5.51
C LYS A 59 -12.71 -9.41 5.14
N ALA A 60 -11.92 -8.45 4.65
CA ALA A 60 -10.52 -8.68 4.31
C ALA A 60 -9.68 -9.07 5.54
N ILE A 61 -9.89 -8.38 6.66
CA ILE A 61 -9.22 -8.70 7.94
C ILE A 61 -9.60 -10.11 8.42
N ALA A 62 -10.89 -10.45 8.39
CA ALA A 62 -11.35 -11.77 8.84
C ALA A 62 -10.76 -12.93 8.00
N ALA A 63 -10.67 -12.76 6.67
CA ALA A 63 -10.04 -13.73 5.79
C ALA A 63 -8.55 -13.91 6.12
N TYR A 64 -7.82 -12.81 6.32
CA TYR A 64 -6.41 -12.85 6.69
C TYR A 64 -6.15 -13.47 8.07
N GLU A 65 -6.97 -13.14 9.07
CA GLU A 65 -6.87 -13.72 10.42
C GLU A 65 -7.17 -15.23 10.44
N ALA A 66 -7.94 -15.75 9.47
CA ALA A 66 -8.13 -17.19 9.32
C ALA A 66 -6.84 -17.87 8.82
N LEU A 67 -6.10 -17.25 7.89
CA LEU A 67 -4.84 -17.77 7.35
C LEU A 67 -3.73 -17.81 8.41
N LYS A 68 -3.62 -16.77 9.25
CA LYS A 68 -2.68 -16.70 10.37
C LYS A 68 -2.77 -17.85 11.37
N LYS A 69 -3.96 -18.44 11.54
CA LYS A 69 -4.16 -19.55 12.48
C LYS A 69 -3.55 -20.86 11.97
N VAL A 70 -3.25 -20.93 10.68
CA VAL A 70 -2.78 -22.14 9.99
C VAL A 70 -1.27 -22.09 9.78
N GLU A 71 -0.69 -20.90 9.54
CA GLU A 71 0.72 -20.75 9.18
C GLU A 71 1.48 -19.76 10.07
N LYS A 72 2.71 -20.11 10.42
CA LYS A 72 3.65 -19.17 11.03
C LYS A 72 4.18 -18.26 9.93
N LEU A 73 3.68 -17.03 9.88
CA LEU A 73 4.08 -16.04 8.90
C LEU A 73 5.46 -15.46 9.23
N ASP A 74 6.36 -15.45 8.25
CA ASP A 74 7.59 -14.67 8.28
C ASP A 74 7.40 -13.39 7.47
N PHE A 75 7.78 -12.26 8.05
CA PHE A 75 7.69 -10.93 7.43
C PHE A 75 9.07 -10.32 7.17
N SER A 76 10.16 -11.09 7.36
CA SER A 76 11.54 -10.63 7.19
C SER A 76 11.79 -10.01 5.80
N GLU A 77 11.27 -10.66 4.76
CA GLU A 77 11.35 -10.19 3.38
C GLU A 77 10.53 -8.91 3.15
N LEU A 78 9.28 -8.88 3.62
CA LEU A 78 8.43 -7.68 3.54
C LEU A 78 9.03 -6.48 4.29
N ASN A 79 9.68 -6.72 5.43
CA ASN A 79 10.40 -5.68 6.16
C ASN A 79 11.60 -5.16 5.37
N THR A 80 12.35 -6.05 4.72
CA THR A 80 13.50 -5.70 3.87
C THR A 80 13.05 -4.83 2.69
N ILE A 81 11.98 -5.24 2.01
CA ILE A 81 11.38 -4.48 0.90
C ILE A 81 10.88 -3.12 1.37
N THR A 82 10.19 -3.05 2.51
CA THR A 82 9.68 -1.79 3.07
C THR A 82 10.82 -0.81 3.35
N ASN A 83 11.92 -1.29 3.92
CA ASN A 83 13.11 -0.46 4.16
C ASN A 83 13.75 0.01 2.85
N ALA A 84 13.89 -0.88 1.86
CA ALA A 84 14.45 -0.55 0.55
C ALA A 84 13.58 0.49 -0.21
N LEU A 85 12.25 0.39 -0.12
CA LEU A 85 11.32 1.36 -0.72
C LEU A 85 11.53 2.78 -0.16
N SER A 86 11.89 2.90 1.12
CA SER A 86 12.15 4.22 1.73
C SER A 86 13.49 4.86 1.31
N GLN A 87 14.38 4.10 0.67
CA GLN A 87 15.75 4.50 0.38
C GLN A 87 16.08 4.54 -1.11
N THR A 88 15.23 3.96 -1.97
CA THR A 88 15.47 3.90 -3.41
C THR A 88 15.44 5.29 -4.06
N SER A 89 16.31 5.48 -5.06
CA SER A 89 16.46 6.74 -5.78
C SER A 89 16.13 6.64 -7.27
N THR A 90 15.72 5.47 -7.78
CA THR A 90 15.29 5.31 -9.18
C THR A 90 13.90 4.71 -9.27
N LEU A 91 13.18 5.09 -10.32
CA LEU A 91 11.82 4.61 -10.55
C LEU A 91 11.82 3.10 -10.77
N GLU A 92 12.76 2.58 -11.57
CA GLU A 92 12.83 1.16 -11.93
C GLU A 92 13.08 0.28 -10.69
N ALA A 93 13.94 0.74 -9.77
CA ALA A 93 14.18 0.04 -8.52
C ALA A 93 12.94 0.09 -7.60
N PHE A 94 12.25 1.23 -7.55
CA PHE A 94 10.99 1.37 -6.83
C PHE A 94 9.90 0.43 -7.40
N GLU A 95 9.73 0.41 -8.72
CA GLU A 95 8.79 -0.46 -9.42
C GLU A 95 9.07 -1.94 -9.15
N SER A 96 10.32 -2.36 -9.22
CA SER A 96 10.72 -3.73 -8.89
C SER A 96 10.36 -4.10 -7.45
N LEU A 97 10.63 -3.20 -6.49
CA LEU A 97 10.33 -3.42 -5.07
C LEU A 97 8.82 -3.47 -4.81
N ILE A 98 8.03 -2.59 -5.42
CA ILE A 98 6.57 -2.64 -5.23
C ILE A 98 5.96 -3.88 -5.88
N ILE A 99 6.47 -4.33 -7.03
CA ILE A 99 6.03 -5.58 -7.67
C ILE A 99 6.33 -6.78 -6.77
N GLN A 100 7.54 -6.88 -6.22
CA GLN A 100 7.89 -7.93 -5.26
C GLN A 100 6.99 -7.89 -4.02
N HIS A 101 6.75 -6.70 -3.48
CA HIS A 101 5.82 -6.51 -2.37
C HIS A 101 4.39 -6.96 -2.74
N GLU A 102 3.90 -6.63 -3.94
CA GLU A 102 2.57 -7.04 -4.39
C GLU A 102 2.43 -8.55 -4.49
N THR A 103 3.45 -9.23 -5.02
CA THR A 103 3.49 -10.68 -5.13
C THR A 103 3.43 -11.35 -3.76
N LEU A 104 4.31 -10.95 -2.83
CA LEU A 104 4.36 -11.53 -1.48
C LEU A 104 3.06 -11.33 -0.70
N ILE A 105 2.44 -10.14 -0.79
CA ILE A 105 1.15 -9.92 -0.13
C ILE A 105 0.04 -10.70 -0.83
N SER A 106 0.04 -10.78 -2.16
CA SER A 106 -0.94 -11.58 -2.92
C SER A 106 -0.93 -13.04 -2.47
N GLU A 107 0.25 -13.63 -2.32
CA GLU A 107 0.42 -15.00 -1.80
C GLU A 107 -0.11 -15.10 -0.37
N LEU A 108 0.29 -14.15 0.49
CA LEU A 108 -0.10 -14.10 1.89
C LEU A 108 -1.61 -14.02 2.12
N ILE A 109 -2.33 -13.25 1.29
CA ILE A 109 -3.78 -13.05 1.41
C ILE A 109 -4.58 -13.90 0.43
N GLN A 110 -3.91 -14.73 -0.39
CA GLN A 110 -4.46 -15.57 -1.44
C GLN A 110 -5.38 -14.78 -2.41
N HIS A 111 -4.93 -13.60 -2.83
CA HIS A 111 -5.69 -12.73 -3.72
C HIS A 111 -4.76 -12.13 -4.77
N PRO A 112 -5.02 -12.33 -6.08
CA PRO A 112 -4.12 -11.85 -7.13
C PRO A 112 -3.92 -10.33 -7.09
N PRO A 113 -2.73 -9.83 -7.51
CA PRO A 113 -2.48 -8.39 -7.60
C PRO A 113 -3.46 -7.69 -8.53
N LEU A 114 -3.72 -6.41 -8.27
CA LEU A 114 -4.62 -5.60 -9.09
C LEU A 114 -4.14 -5.50 -10.55
N LYS A 115 -2.82 -5.34 -10.74
CA LYS A 115 -2.23 -5.25 -12.09
C LYS A 115 -2.54 -6.48 -12.93
N THR A 116 -2.40 -7.69 -12.37
CA THR A 116 -2.56 -8.94 -13.12
C THR A 116 -4.01 -9.26 -13.47
N THR A 117 -4.96 -8.64 -12.78
CA THR A 117 -6.39 -8.89 -12.98
C THR A 117 -7.08 -7.81 -13.81
N HIS A 118 -6.65 -6.56 -13.72
CA HIS A 118 -7.38 -5.41 -14.32
C HIS A 118 -6.53 -4.54 -15.23
N PHE A 119 -5.20 -4.60 -15.13
CA PHE A 119 -4.28 -3.67 -15.81
C PHE A 119 -3.04 -4.39 -16.37
N THR A 120 -3.25 -5.53 -17.01
CA THR A 120 -2.18 -6.42 -17.49
C THR A 120 -1.30 -5.76 -18.56
N ASP A 121 -1.86 -4.81 -19.29
CA ASP A 121 -1.25 -4.01 -20.35
C ASP A 121 -0.68 -2.67 -19.87
N TYR A 122 -0.74 -2.38 -18.55
CA TYR A 122 -0.16 -1.14 -18.02
C TYR A 122 1.36 -1.23 -17.93
N ASN A 123 2.06 -0.26 -18.52
CA ASN A 123 3.53 -0.23 -18.58
C ASN A 123 4.15 0.01 -17.21
N GLY A 124 3.58 0.90 -16.40
CA GLY A 124 4.07 1.18 -15.04
C GLY A 124 3.71 0.08 -14.04
N ALA A 125 4.21 0.19 -12.82
CA ALA A 125 3.85 -0.68 -11.72
C ALA A 125 2.62 -0.14 -10.97
N ILE A 126 1.90 -1.07 -10.31
CA ILE A 126 0.69 -0.75 -9.54
C ILE A 126 0.86 -1.40 -8.18
N LYS A 127 0.58 -0.62 -7.13
CA LYS A 127 0.60 -1.05 -5.74
C LYS A 127 -0.76 -0.84 -5.09
N SER A 128 -1.30 -1.89 -4.51
CA SER A 128 -2.55 -1.85 -3.76
C SER A 128 -2.33 -1.12 -2.43
N LEU A 129 -3.30 -0.29 -2.01
CA LEU A 129 -3.26 0.45 -0.75
C LEU A 129 -4.34 -0.02 0.22
N GLY A 130 -4.15 0.28 1.51
CA GLY A 130 -5.09 -0.06 2.58
C GLY A 130 -5.35 -1.57 2.69
N ALA A 131 -6.63 -1.95 2.77
CA ALA A 131 -7.06 -3.34 2.89
C ALA A 131 -7.01 -4.14 1.58
N TRP A 132 -6.16 -3.70 0.62
CA TRP A 132 -5.94 -4.28 -0.71
C TRP A 132 -7.17 -4.17 -1.62
N GLY A 133 -7.15 -3.39 -2.70
CA GLY A 133 -8.25 -3.37 -3.68
C GLY A 133 -9.52 -2.63 -3.23
N GLY A 134 -9.37 -1.48 -2.57
CA GLY A 134 -10.44 -0.53 -2.32
C GLY A 134 -9.91 0.91 -2.25
N ASP A 135 -10.80 1.89 -2.42
CA ASP A 135 -10.54 3.33 -2.47
C ASP A 135 -9.46 3.71 -3.49
N PHE A 136 -8.18 3.68 -3.15
CA PHE A 136 -7.09 4.08 -4.05
C PHE A 136 -6.06 2.95 -4.27
N PHE A 137 -5.41 2.97 -5.42
CA PHE A 137 -4.12 2.31 -5.63
C PHE A 137 -3.08 3.34 -6.09
N LEU A 138 -1.81 3.02 -5.83
CA LEU A 138 -0.67 3.78 -6.34
C LEU A 138 -0.29 3.22 -7.72
N ALA A 139 -0.05 4.08 -8.69
CA ALA A 139 0.52 3.75 -9.98
C ALA A 139 1.80 4.57 -10.23
N THR A 140 2.70 4.00 -11.01
CA THR A 140 3.95 4.66 -11.45
C THR A 140 3.92 5.01 -12.92
N GLY A 141 4.63 6.07 -13.30
CA GLY A 141 4.73 6.58 -14.67
C GLY A 141 3.96 7.89 -14.86
N SER A 142 3.70 8.23 -16.13
CA SER A 142 3.08 9.51 -16.52
C SER A 142 1.80 9.35 -17.35
N ASP A 143 1.38 8.12 -17.63
CA ASP A 143 0.20 7.84 -18.45
C ASP A 143 -1.09 7.83 -17.61
N PHE A 144 -1.65 9.02 -17.39
CA PHE A 144 -2.96 9.18 -16.77
C PHE A 144 -4.11 8.78 -17.71
N SER A 145 -3.91 8.91 -19.03
CA SER A 145 -4.92 8.59 -20.05
C SER A 145 -5.34 7.12 -19.97
N TYR A 146 -4.39 6.21 -19.78
CA TYR A 146 -4.65 4.78 -19.64
C TYR A 146 -5.77 4.48 -18.63
N PHE A 147 -5.74 5.12 -17.46
CA PHE A 147 -6.75 4.91 -16.42
C PHE A 147 -8.06 5.64 -16.73
N LYS A 148 -7.99 6.85 -17.30
CA LYS A 148 -9.18 7.61 -17.71
C LYS A 148 -9.99 6.88 -18.78
N ASP A 149 -9.32 6.31 -19.78
CA ASP A 149 -9.93 5.56 -20.87
C ASP A 149 -10.60 4.27 -20.37
N LYS A 150 -10.13 3.73 -19.24
CA LYS A 150 -10.74 2.60 -18.52
C LYS A 150 -11.81 3.01 -17.50
N GLY A 151 -12.21 4.28 -17.46
CA GLY A 151 -13.29 4.80 -16.62
C GLY A 151 -12.89 5.27 -15.21
N TYR A 152 -11.60 5.33 -14.91
CA TYR A 152 -11.09 5.82 -13.63
C TYR A 152 -10.81 7.33 -13.71
N SER A 153 -11.80 8.14 -13.35
CA SER A 153 -11.76 9.60 -13.50
C SER A 153 -11.07 10.34 -12.36
N SER A 154 -11.01 9.75 -11.17
CA SER A 154 -10.41 10.35 -9.98
C SER A 154 -8.95 9.90 -9.85
N ILE A 155 -8.04 10.75 -10.34
CA ILE A 155 -6.60 10.55 -10.33
C ILE A 155 -5.96 11.76 -9.63
N VAL A 156 -5.07 11.52 -8.68
CA VAL A 156 -4.41 12.56 -7.88
C VAL A 156 -2.90 12.35 -7.96
N ALA A 157 -2.14 13.36 -8.37
CA ALA A 157 -0.68 13.26 -8.38
C ALA A 157 -0.15 13.10 -6.95
N PHE A 158 0.99 12.44 -6.79
CA PHE A 158 1.55 12.21 -5.46
C PHE A 158 1.79 13.51 -4.69
N GLU A 159 2.29 14.54 -5.37
CA GLU A 159 2.57 15.85 -4.77
C GLU A 159 1.30 16.60 -4.31
N ASP A 160 0.14 16.31 -4.92
CA ASP A 160 -1.13 16.93 -4.54
C ASP A 160 -1.76 16.26 -3.31
N MET A 161 -1.40 15.00 -3.04
CA MET A 161 -1.93 14.23 -1.91
C MET A 161 -1.05 14.37 -0.65
N VAL A 162 0.25 14.62 -0.81
CA VAL A 162 1.19 14.78 0.30
C VAL A 162 1.31 16.27 0.64
N LEU A 163 0.68 16.67 1.75
CA LEU A 163 0.78 18.02 2.34
C LEU A 163 2.14 18.31 2.97
#